data_AF-A0A4Y2W380-F1
#
_entry.id   AF-A0A4Y2W380-F1
#
_cell.length_a   1.000
_cell.length_b   1.000
_cell.length_c   1.000
_cell.angle_alpha   90.00
_cell.angle_beta   90.00
_cell.angle_gamma   90.00
#
_symmetry.space_group_name_H-M   'P 1'
#
loop_
_entity.id
_entity.type
_entity.pdbx_description
1 polymer ?
#
loop_
_entity_poly.entity_id
_entity_poly.type
_entity_poly.pdbx_seq_one_letter_code
_entity_poly.pdbx_strand_id
1 'polypeptide(L)'
;VGYDGTIVNTEHKSGVSVLLEEEFKKSLQWLVCLLHFNELPLRHVFEYLDGETIGALTYSGPIGKSVVNCKNLPVANFKPVYCDLPVVTAKDFSKDHKYLLEIFYAVLTGVCSSDPSRCDPGPTSHARWLTTANRILRLYVGTEDPSSEMFN
;
A
#
# COMPACT_ATOMS: atom_id res chain seq x y z
N VAL A 1 5.39 12.21 -7.63
CA VAL A 1 5.25 13.36 -6.72
C VAL A 1 4.06 13.06 -5.82
N GLY A 2 4.27 12.93 -4.51
CA GLY A 2 3.17 12.74 -3.55
C GLY A 2 2.80 14.11 -2.98
N TYR A 3 1.54 14.49 -3.11
CA TYR A 3 1.00 15.73 -2.56
C TYR A 3 0.26 15.37 -1.27
N ASP A 4 0.68 15.89 -0.13
CA ASP A 4 -0.13 15.76 1.08
C ASP A 4 -1.22 16.85 1.10
N GLY A 5 -2.33 16.58 1.78
CA GLY A 5 -3.47 17.50 1.91
C GLY A 5 -3.25 18.60 2.95
N THR A 6 -2.01 19.06 3.15
CA THR A 6 -1.74 20.15 4.11
C THR A 6 -2.19 21.49 3.55
N ILE A 7 -2.48 22.44 4.45
CA ILE A 7 -2.94 23.79 4.05
C ILE A 7 -1.94 24.49 3.13
N VAL A 8 -0.63 24.27 3.33
CA VAL A 8 0.44 24.81 2.48
C VAL A 8 0.31 24.33 1.03
N ASN A 9 -0.24 23.14 0.82
CA ASN A 9 -0.36 22.50 -0.47
C ASN A 9 -1.73 22.75 -1.14
N THR A 10 -2.81 22.80 -0.35
CA THR A 10 -4.20 22.87 -0.85
C THR A 10 -4.91 24.20 -0.60
N GLU A 11 -4.22 25.21 -0.03
CA GLU A 11 -4.83 26.53 0.16
C GLU A 11 -5.27 27.14 -1.18
N HIS A 12 -6.49 27.68 -1.20
CA HIS A 12 -7.16 28.19 -2.40
C HIS A 12 -6.46 29.41 -3.06
N LYS A 13 -5.59 30.12 -2.34
CA LYS A 13 -4.96 31.36 -2.84
C LYS A 13 -3.46 31.26 -3.06
N SER A 14 -2.76 30.54 -2.18
CA SER A 14 -1.29 30.43 -2.18
C SER A 14 -0.80 29.00 -2.00
N GLY A 15 -1.72 28.03 -2.04
CA GLY A 15 -1.36 26.63 -2.00
C GLY A 15 -0.50 26.28 -3.19
N VAL A 16 0.52 25.45 -2.97
CA VAL A 16 1.45 25.04 -4.04
C VAL A 16 0.66 24.46 -5.24
N SER A 17 -0.47 23.77 -5.01
CA SER A 17 -1.29 23.24 -6.10
C SER A 17 -1.88 24.35 -6.97
N VAL A 18 -2.40 25.42 -6.37
CA VAL A 18 -2.96 26.56 -7.09
C VAL A 18 -1.88 27.24 -7.93
N LEU A 19 -0.69 27.46 -7.35
CA LEU A 19 0.43 28.08 -8.06
C LEU A 19 0.89 27.24 -9.26
N LEU A 20 0.96 25.91 -9.12
CA LEU A 20 1.30 25.03 -10.23
C LEU A 20 0.19 24.96 -11.30
N GLU A 21 -1.08 24.92 -10.90
CA GLU A 21 -2.20 24.95 -11.84
C GLU A 21 -2.23 26.26 -12.66
N GLU A 22 -1.91 27.40 -12.03
CA GLU A 22 -1.80 28.69 -12.68
C GLU A 22 -0.64 28.77 -13.68
N GLU A 23 0.51 28.19 -13.36
CA GLU A 23 1.70 28.13 -14.22
C GLU A 23 1.47 27.20 -15.42
N PHE A 24 0.98 25.97 -15.17
CA PHE A 24 0.77 24.97 -16.22
C PHE A 24 -0.55 25.12 -16.97
N LYS A 25 -1.44 26.03 -16.53
CA LYS A 25 -2.79 26.25 -17.07
C LYS A 25 -3.61 24.95 -17.18
N LYS A 26 -3.46 24.06 -16.20
CA LYS A 26 -4.11 22.73 -16.16
C LYS A 26 -4.49 22.40 -14.72
N SER A 27 -5.64 21.75 -14.51
CA SER A 27 -5.99 21.26 -13.18
C SER A 27 -5.16 20.01 -12.84
N LEU A 28 -4.40 20.11 -11.75
CA LEU A 28 -3.52 19.08 -11.19
C LEU A 28 -4.12 18.45 -9.95
N GLN A 29 -5.08 19.12 -9.29
CA GLN A 29 -5.75 18.61 -8.11
C GLN A 29 -6.46 17.27 -8.38
N TRP A 30 -7.06 17.09 -9.56
CA TRP A 30 -7.67 15.82 -9.95
C TRP A 30 -6.69 14.64 -9.97
N LEU A 31 -5.44 14.88 -10.37
CA LEU A 31 -4.40 13.84 -10.40
C LEU A 31 -4.06 13.34 -8.98
N VAL A 32 -4.01 14.26 -8.01
CA VAL A 32 -3.80 13.94 -6.59
C VAL A 32 -5.02 13.20 -6.03
N CYS A 33 -6.23 13.69 -6.30
CA CYS A 33 -7.47 13.07 -5.85
C CYS A 33 -7.66 11.66 -6.43
N LEU A 34 -7.28 11.40 -7.68
CA LEU A 34 -7.37 10.08 -8.32
C LEU A 34 -6.43 9.06 -7.66
N LEU A 35 -5.23 9.48 -7.24
CA LEU A 35 -4.31 8.60 -6.53
C LEU A 35 -4.90 8.16 -5.18
N HIS A 36 -5.43 9.11 -4.41
CA HIS A 36 -6.11 8.81 -3.15
C HIS A 36 -7.41 8.02 -3.33
N PHE A 37 -8.12 8.21 -4.46
CA PHE A 37 -9.32 7.43 -4.74
C PHE A 37 -9.04 5.94 -4.89
N ASN A 38 -7.89 5.57 -5.48
CA ASN A 38 -7.48 4.16 -5.59
C ASN A 38 -7.16 3.52 -4.22
N GLU A 39 -6.88 4.34 -3.21
CA GLU A 39 -6.61 3.88 -1.84
C GLU A 39 -7.90 3.61 -1.04
N LEU A 40 -9.03 4.23 -1.42
CA LEU A 40 -10.30 4.13 -0.68
C LEU A 40 -10.93 2.72 -0.68
N PRO A 41 -10.97 1.96 -1.80
CA PRO A 41 -11.50 0.59 -1.77
C PRO A 41 -10.72 -0.31 -0.83
N LEU A 42 -9.38 -0.23 -0.85
CA LEU A 42 -8.53 -1.01 0.04
C LEU A 42 -8.77 -0.63 1.50
N ARG A 43 -8.89 0.67 1.78
CA ARG A 43 -9.25 1.16 3.11
C ARG A 43 -10.56 0.56 3.61
N HIS A 44 -11.60 0.59 2.79
CA HIS A 44 -12.91 0.11 3.19
C HIS A 44 -12.92 -1.41 3.43
N VAL A 45 -12.25 -2.18 2.58
CA VAL A 45 -12.07 -3.64 2.78
C VAL A 45 -11.30 -3.91 4.06
N PHE A 46 -10.24 -3.14 4.32
CA PHE A 46 -9.44 -3.32 5.53
C PHE A 46 -10.22 -2.97 6.81
N GLU A 47 -10.96 -1.88 6.81
CA GLU A 47 -11.86 -1.50 7.92
C GLU A 47 -12.94 -2.56 8.16
N TYR A 48 -13.46 -3.20 7.10
CA TYR A 48 -14.41 -4.30 7.22
C TYR A 48 -13.77 -5.56 7.85
N LEU A 49 -12.53 -5.89 7.50
CA LEU A 49 -11.84 -7.10 7.98
C LEU A 49 -11.21 -6.93 9.36
N ASP A 50 -10.58 -5.79 9.63
CA ASP A 50 -9.79 -5.55 10.86
C ASP A 50 -10.51 -4.65 11.87
N GLY A 51 -11.62 -4.03 11.46
CA GLY A 51 -12.36 -3.04 12.24
C GLY A 51 -11.81 -1.62 12.10
N GLU A 52 -12.50 -0.67 12.73
CA GLU A 52 -12.09 0.73 12.72
C GLU A 52 -10.76 0.94 13.46
N THR A 53 -9.89 1.80 12.91
CA THR A 53 -8.66 2.21 13.58
C THR A 53 -8.97 3.06 14.81
N ILE A 54 -8.42 2.72 15.98
CA ILE A 54 -8.67 3.44 17.25
C ILE A 54 -7.92 4.78 17.31
N GLY A 55 -6.94 4.99 16.43
CA GLY A 55 -6.16 6.23 16.36
C GLY A 55 -5.22 6.29 15.16
N ALA A 56 -4.59 7.45 14.95
CA ALA A 56 -3.78 7.75 13.76
C ALA A 56 -2.58 6.81 13.52
N LEU A 57 -2.22 5.96 14.48
CA LEU A 57 -1.10 5.00 14.40
C LEU A 57 -1.46 3.58 14.86
N THR A 58 -2.68 3.33 15.34
CA THR A 58 -3.04 2.10 16.05
C THR A 58 -4.19 1.37 15.38
N TYR A 59 -3.91 0.13 14.96
CA TYR A 59 -4.91 -0.83 14.50
C TYR A 59 -5.58 -1.54 15.69
N SER A 60 -6.87 -1.82 15.56
CA SER A 60 -7.69 -2.48 16.59
C SER A 60 -7.65 -4.00 16.43
N GLY A 61 -7.80 -4.48 15.19
CA GLY A 61 -7.89 -5.88 14.87
C GLY A 61 -6.55 -6.63 14.80
N PRO A 62 -6.64 -7.96 14.69
CA PRO A 62 -5.47 -8.85 14.67
C PRO A 62 -4.62 -8.70 13.41
N ILE A 63 -5.22 -8.38 12.26
CA ILE A 63 -4.53 -8.21 10.98
C ILE A 63 -3.65 -6.97 11.07
N GLY A 64 -4.21 -5.83 11.47
CA GLY A 64 -3.47 -4.58 11.55
C GLY A 64 -2.34 -4.61 12.58
N LYS A 65 -2.52 -5.31 13.71
CA LYS A 65 -1.44 -5.57 14.68
C LYS A 65 -0.30 -6.39 14.07
N SER A 66 -0.63 -7.40 13.27
CA SER A 66 0.36 -8.27 12.61
C SER A 66 1.12 -7.54 11.49
N VAL A 67 0.43 -6.67 10.75
CA VAL A 67 1.00 -5.81 9.69
C VAL A 67 2.15 -4.91 10.20
N VAL A 68 2.12 -4.49 11.47
CA VAL A 68 3.19 -3.67 12.07
C VAL A 68 4.53 -4.43 12.17
N ASN A 69 4.50 -5.75 12.34
CA ASN A 69 5.70 -6.57 12.55
C ASN A 69 6.10 -7.43 11.34
N CYS A 70 5.33 -7.39 10.24
CA CYS A 70 5.52 -8.28 9.09
C CYS A 70 6.90 -8.21 8.42
N LYS A 71 7.61 -7.07 8.54
CA LYS A 71 8.94 -6.87 7.94
C LYS A 71 9.95 -7.95 8.35
N ASN A 72 9.87 -8.41 9.59
CA ASN A 72 10.85 -9.33 10.18
C ASN A 72 10.49 -10.81 9.99
N LEU A 73 9.32 -11.12 9.41
CA LEU A 73 8.90 -12.52 9.22
C LEU A 73 9.77 -13.19 8.16
N PRO A 74 10.20 -14.45 8.31
CA PRO A 74 10.81 -15.18 7.20
C PRO A 74 9.80 -15.34 6.04
N VAL A 75 10.27 -15.74 4.86
CA VAL A 75 9.37 -16.24 3.81
C VAL A 75 8.89 -17.62 4.23
N ALA A 76 7.58 -17.81 4.29
CA ALA A 76 6.93 -19.05 4.68
C ALA A 76 6.51 -19.90 3.47
N ASN A 77 6.05 -21.12 3.71
CA ASN A 77 5.38 -21.93 2.70
C ASN A 77 3.91 -21.47 2.54
N PHE A 78 3.71 -20.34 1.85
CA PHE A 78 2.38 -19.78 1.60
C PHE A 78 1.74 -20.38 0.33
N LYS A 79 0.40 -20.33 0.24
CA LYS A 79 -0.35 -20.80 -0.93
C LYS A 79 -0.40 -19.70 -2.00
N PRO A 80 -0.16 -19.99 -3.29
CA PRO A 80 -0.31 -18.99 -4.34
C PRO A 80 -1.78 -18.60 -4.55
N VAL A 81 -2.03 -17.34 -4.92
CA VAL A 81 -3.37 -16.80 -5.22
C VAL A 81 -3.44 -16.41 -6.70
N TYR A 82 -4.26 -17.11 -7.48
CA TYR A 82 -4.41 -16.87 -8.92
C TYR A 82 -5.29 -15.66 -9.21
N CYS A 83 -4.81 -14.75 -10.06
CA CYS A 83 -5.53 -13.58 -10.55
C CYS A 83 -4.97 -13.13 -11.91
N ASP A 84 -5.83 -12.63 -12.80
CA ASP A 84 -5.41 -12.04 -14.07
C ASP A 84 -4.84 -10.63 -13.84
N LEU A 85 -3.52 -10.48 -13.98
CA LEU A 85 -2.89 -9.16 -13.99
C LEU A 85 -2.85 -8.58 -15.41
N PRO A 86 -3.10 -7.27 -15.57
CA PRO A 86 -2.69 -6.58 -16.77
C PRO A 86 -1.16 -6.62 -16.91
N VAL A 87 -0.67 -6.64 -18.15
CA VAL A 87 0.77 -6.55 -18.43
C VAL A 87 1.24 -5.13 -18.10
N VAL A 88 2.08 -5.01 -17.07
CA VAL A 88 2.59 -3.72 -16.59
C VAL A 88 4.10 -3.62 -16.80
N THR A 89 4.55 -2.51 -17.39
CA THR A 89 5.99 -2.22 -17.57
C THR A 89 6.51 -1.38 -16.40
N ALA A 90 7.44 -1.93 -15.60
CA ALA A 90 7.93 -1.29 -14.37
C ALA A 90 9.04 -0.24 -14.56
N LYS A 91 9.33 0.20 -15.79
CA LYS A 91 10.48 1.08 -16.10
C LYS A 91 10.45 2.38 -15.29
N ASP A 92 9.27 2.96 -15.13
CA ASP A 92 9.08 4.27 -14.48
C ASP A 92 8.49 4.18 -13.06
N PHE A 93 8.45 2.97 -12.48
CA PHE A 93 7.85 2.77 -11.17
C PHE A 93 8.76 3.28 -10.04
N SER A 94 8.15 3.90 -9.03
CA SER A 94 8.83 4.23 -7.77
C SER A 94 9.25 2.94 -7.05
N LYS A 95 10.11 3.06 -6.03
CA LYS A 95 10.52 1.91 -5.21
C LYS A 95 9.33 1.14 -4.63
N ASP A 96 8.34 1.86 -4.09
CA ASP A 96 7.16 1.24 -3.48
C ASP A 96 6.28 0.50 -4.49
N HIS A 97 6.13 1.03 -5.71
CA HIS A 97 5.39 0.37 -6.78
C HIS A 97 6.13 -0.84 -7.35
N LYS A 98 7.46 -0.79 -7.43
CA LYS A 98 8.29 -1.94 -7.81
C LYS A 98 8.18 -3.05 -6.78
N TYR A 99 8.24 -2.71 -5.49
CA TYR A 99 8.01 -3.65 -4.42
C TYR A 99 6.63 -4.30 -4.51
N LEU A 100 5.57 -3.48 -4.67
CA LEU A 100 4.21 -3.99 -4.81
C LEU A 100 4.12 -5.01 -5.95
N LEU A 101 4.68 -4.68 -7.11
CA LEU A 101 4.67 -5.58 -8.26
C LEU A 101 5.42 -6.88 -7.98
N GLU A 102 6.63 -6.80 -7.42
CA GLU A 102 7.46 -7.97 -7.08
C GLU A 102 6.76 -8.90 -6.08
N ILE A 103 6.22 -8.34 -4.99
CA ILE A 103 5.55 -9.14 -3.97
C ILE A 103 4.22 -9.70 -4.45
N PHE A 104 3.50 -8.97 -5.29
CA PHE A 104 2.28 -9.45 -5.91
C PHE A 104 2.56 -10.63 -6.85
N TYR A 105 3.64 -10.57 -7.65
CA TYR A 105 4.08 -11.73 -8.44
C TYR A 105 4.52 -12.91 -7.57
N ALA A 106 5.14 -12.66 -6.42
CA ALA A 106 5.48 -13.72 -5.48
C ALA A 106 4.22 -14.43 -4.94
N VAL A 107 3.20 -13.66 -4.56
CA VAL A 107 1.90 -14.21 -4.12
C VAL A 107 1.20 -14.96 -5.26
N LEU A 108 1.27 -14.46 -6.50
CA LEU A 108 0.65 -15.11 -7.66
C LEU A 108 1.30 -16.46 -8.00
N THR A 109 2.63 -16.51 -7.97
CA THR A 109 3.40 -17.67 -8.44
C THR A 109 3.79 -18.63 -7.33
N GLY A 110 3.70 -18.21 -6.07
CA GLY A 110 4.24 -18.96 -4.92
C GLY A 110 5.76 -18.86 -4.79
N VAL A 111 6.44 -18.05 -5.62
CA VAL A 111 7.89 -17.95 -5.66
C VAL A 111 8.33 -16.59 -5.16
N CYS A 112 9.00 -16.55 -4.01
CA CYS A 112 9.55 -15.33 -3.45
C CYS A 112 11.09 -15.29 -3.57
N SER A 113 11.64 -14.12 -3.89
CA SER A 113 13.08 -13.88 -3.86
C SER A 113 13.61 -13.93 -2.42
N SER A 114 14.72 -14.61 -2.19
CA SER A 114 15.35 -14.75 -0.86
C SER A 114 16.13 -13.52 -0.40
N ASP A 115 16.22 -12.45 -1.20
CA ASP A 115 16.92 -11.21 -0.85
C ASP A 115 16.12 -10.35 0.17
N PRO A 116 16.61 -10.18 1.42
CA PRO A 116 15.91 -9.42 2.46
C PRO A 116 15.71 -7.94 2.12
N SER A 117 16.60 -7.34 1.30
CA SER A 117 16.52 -5.94 0.92
C SER A 117 15.35 -5.65 -0.03
N ARG A 118 14.90 -6.66 -0.76
CA ARG A 118 13.72 -6.62 -1.64
C ARG A 118 12.43 -6.95 -0.91
N CYS A 119 12.52 -7.32 0.37
CA CYS A 119 11.41 -7.70 1.22
C CYS A 119 11.07 -6.63 2.28
N ASP A 120 11.66 -5.42 2.21
CA ASP A 120 11.33 -4.29 3.07
C ASP A 120 10.15 -3.46 2.53
N PRO A 121 8.95 -3.54 3.13
CA PRO A 121 7.78 -2.82 2.65
C PRO A 121 7.78 -1.32 3.03
N GLY A 122 8.79 -0.83 3.75
CA GLY A 122 8.86 0.56 4.22
C GLY A 122 8.09 0.82 5.53
N PRO A 123 8.21 2.03 6.12
CA PRO A 123 7.60 2.38 7.39
C PRO A 123 6.06 2.49 7.30
N THR A 124 5.35 2.08 8.36
CA THR A 124 3.88 2.18 8.43
C THR A 124 3.40 3.62 8.39
N SER A 125 2.42 3.93 7.55
CA SER A 125 1.70 5.21 7.55
C SER A 125 0.25 5.00 7.15
N HIS A 126 -0.68 5.42 8.01
CA HIS A 126 -2.14 5.33 7.74
C HIS A 126 -2.63 6.26 6.63
N ALA A 127 -1.79 7.23 6.21
CA ALA A 127 -2.05 8.11 5.09
C ALA A 127 -1.54 7.55 3.76
N ARG A 128 -0.87 6.39 3.76
CA ARG A 128 -0.28 5.77 2.56
C ARG A 128 -0.73 4.32 2.47
N TRP A 129 -1.93 4.09 1.94
CA TRP A 129 -2.50 2.75 1.85
C TRP A 129 -1.71 1.81 0.93
N LEU A 130 -0.93 2.34 -0.02
CA LEU A 130 0.01 1.55 -0.80
C LEU A 130 1.02 0.82 0.09
N THR A 131 1.54 1.50 1.11
CA THR A 131 2.46 0.89 2.08
C THR A 131 1.75 -0.16 2.93
N THR A 132 0.51 0.11 3.33
CA THR A 132 -0.32 -0.89 4.04
C THR A 132 -0.55 -2.13 3.18
N ALA A 133 -0.87 -1.97 1.89
CA ALA A 133 -1.03 -3.07 0.92
C ALA A 133 0.23 -3.93 0.82
N ASN A 134 1.39 -3.29 0.64
CA ASN A 134 2.70 -3.95 0.59
C ASN A 134 2.95 -4.79 1.84
N ARG A 135 2.60 -4.25 3.01
CA ARG A 135 2.79 -4.94 4.30
C ARG A 135 1.81 -6.09 4.52
N ILE A 136 0.59 -6.00 4.01
CA ILE A 136 -0.39 -7.11 4.04
C ILE A 136 0.11 -8.27 3.17
N LEU A 137 0.56 -7.99 1.94
CA LEU A 137 1.14 -9.03 1.08
C LEU A 137 2.41 -9.63 1.70
N ARG A 138 3.20 -8.81 2.39
CA ARG A 138 4.39 -9.26 3.12
C ARG A 138 4.07 -10.15 4.31
N LEU A 139 2.97 -9.86 5.00
CA LEU A 139 2.43 -10.71 6.05
C LEU A 139 1.98 -12.05 5.45
N TYR A 140 1.20 -12.02 4.37
CA TYR A 140 0.73 -13.23 3.68
C TYR A 140 1.88 -14.16 3.26
N VAL A 141 2.93 -13.60 2.64
CA VAL A 141 4.14 -14.35 2.25
C VAL A 141 4.92 -14.90 3.46
N GLY A 142 4.78 -14.27 4.62
CA GLY A 142 5.47 -14.66 5.85
C GLY A 142 4.67 -15.56 6.80
N THR A 143 3.46 -15.95 6.41
CA THR A 143 2.57 -16.80 7.21
C THR A 143 2.33 -18.12 6.48
N GLU A 144 2.42 -19.24 7.20
CA GLU A 144 2.04 -20.55 6.66
C GLU A 144 0.51 -20.67 6.67
N ASP A 145 -0.08 -21.05 5.54
CA ASP A 145 -1.54 -21.11 5.34
C ASP A 145 -2.35 -19.90 5.90
N PRO A 146 -2.09 -18.68 5.40
CA PRO A 146 -2.72 -17.45 5.90
C PRO A 146 -4.26 -17.44 5.81
N SER A 147 -4.84 -18.33 5.00
CA SER A 147 -6.30 -18.39 4.76
C SER A 147 -7.11 -18.81 5.99
N SER A 148 -6.51 -19.53 6.94
CA SER A 148 -7.16 -19.93 8.19
C SER A 148 -6.81 -19.00 9.35
N GLU A 149 -5.68 -18.29 9.33
CA GLU A 149 -5.29 -17.38 10.43
C GLU A 149 -5.68 -15.92 10.21
N MET A 150 -5.80 -15.45 8.96
CA MET A 150 -6.13 -14.06 8.66
C MET A 150 -7.63 -13.76 8.57
N PHE A 151 -8.48 -14.80 8.45
CA PHE A 151 -9.94 -14.66 8.28
C PHE A 151 -10.76 -15.22 9.47
N ASN A 152 -10.10 -15.61 10.56
CA ASN A 152 -10.75 -16.11 11.79
C ASN A 152 -10.90 -15.02 12.85
#